data_AF-A0A4P6FBB6-F1
#
_entry.id   AF-A0A4P6FBB6-F1
#
_cell.length_a   1.000
_cell.length_b   1.000
_cell.length_c   1.000
_cell.angle_alpha   90.00
_cell.angle_beta   90.00
_cell.angle_gamma   90.00
#
_symmetry.space_group_name_H-M   'P 1'
#
loop_
_entity.id
_entity.type
_entity.pdbx_description
1 polymer ?
#
loop_
_entity_poly.entity_id
_entity_poly.type
_entity_poly.pdbx_seq_one_letter_code
_entity_poly.pdbx_strand_id
1 'polypeptide(L)'
;MAGRILRRVGVALAASVVVVLGAPLAVDAVATDRPVVGLRLADLARSEVWSDGAAAARAVADQRAATTRTLTAGSATHDPTLATLGLVDPADELHDRLLAAGRDGSFWDDLVTQTRAVWGLEEVIPPRDRLDPDRLEAALTSLADEVTAAPTDASIAYAAGRVVVRPDVPGRRLDVDAAVEAVTAAVRDDAPSVDLPTAPVAAAVTSADLTAAAATVGTAVERPLVLAAGDTRSTVAPDAVFAALPVTVAGGVASVGVDAAGLGADIDAVAALTDRQPALRIVMTGTVVAPGAEGARLDRAAASQAVLAELQARAAGGGSDVVTLPVTALPFTTVEATPGAFEGDQAVHLTFDDGPGGHTEQILDILRAKGAHATFYVVGDRAREHPDTVRRILAEGHRLGNHSTTHADLTKATPEALASELATTQQLLTDITGVRPTAFRPPYGAVDAAVRAAAAAEHLSVDLWTVDPNDWRNPGGATVRDRVLAAAKPGDVVLLHVLNQSTVDALPGLIDALRAGGRPVD
;
A
#
# COMPACT_ATOMS: atom_id res chain seq x y z
N MET A 1 46.08 -57.19 -94.11
CA MET A 1 47.06 -58.21 -93.66
C MET A 1 48.18 -57.48 -92.94
N ALA A 2 48.40 -57.78 -91.64
CA ALA A 2 49.59 -57.57 -90.79
C ALA A 2 50.40 -56.25 -90.94
N GLY A 3 50.78 -55.50 -89.91
CA GLY A 3 51.03 -55.82 -88.52
C GLY A 3 52.16 -54.88 -88.04
N ARG A 4 51.99 -54.31 -86.85
CA ARG A 4 52.95 -53.62 -85.95
C ARG A 4 54.39 -53.41 -86.45
N ILE A 5 54.89 -52.17 -86.33
CA ILE A 5 56.17 -51.75 -85.69
C ILE A 5 56.53 -50.34 -86.22
N LEU A 6 56.28 -49.29 -85.43
CA LEU A 6 57.17 -48.14 -85.17
C LEU A 6 56.46 -47.13 -84.23
N ARG A 7 56.32 -47.53 -82.96
CA ARG A 7 56.32 -46.58 -81.84
C ARG A 7 57.77 -46.21 -81.59
N ARG A 8 58.19 -45.00 -81.96
CA ARG A 8 59.35 -44.23 -81.47
C ARG A 8 59.59 -43.10 -82.48
N VAL A 9 59.39 -41.85 -82.05
CA VAL A 9 59.90 -40.55 -82.56
C VAL A 9 58.95 -39.38 -82.26
N GLY A 10 57.67 -39.61 -81.92
CA GLY A 10 56.70 -38.55 -81.59
C GLY A 10 56.54 -38.18 -80.11
N VAL A 11 57.54 -38.36 -79.23
CA VAL A 11 57.47 -38.00 -77.79
C VAL A 11 58.67 -37.13 -77.34
N ALA A 12 59.57 -36.79 -78.26
CA ALA A 12 60.83 -36.09 -77.96
C ALA A 12 60.71 -34.54 -77.87
N LEU A 13 59.55 -33.97 -77.54
CA LEU A 13 59.38 -32.51 -77.49
C LEU A 13 58.61 -31.95 -76.28
N ALA A 14 58.29 -32.77 -75.28
CA ALA A 14 57.70 -32.29 -74.01
C ALA A 14 58.60 -32.50 -72.78
N ALA A 15 59.77 -33.12 -72.94
CA ALA A 15 60.66 -33.47 -71.82
C ALA A 15 61.85 -32.50 -71.64
N SER A 16 61.87 -31.35 -72.32
CA SER A 16 63.06 -30.46 -72.37
C SER A 16 62.82 -29.03 -71.86
N VAL A 17 61.75 -28.77 -71.10
CA VAL A 17 61.47 -27.43 -70.53
C VAL A 17 61.51 -27.37 -68.99
N VAL A 18 61.68 -28.48 -68.27
CA VAL A 18 61.60 -28.48 -66.78
C VAL A 18 62.98 -28.44 -66.08
N VAL A 19 64.11 -28.39 -66.80
CA VAL A 19 65.46 -28.53 -66.19
C VAL A 19 66.25 -27.22 -66.09
N VAL A 20 65.62 -26.04 -66.04
CA VAL A 20 66.37 -24.79 -65.79
C VAL A 20 65.75 -24.01 -64.63
N LEU A 21 66.50 -24.03 -63.51
CA LEU A 21 66.38 -23.22 -62.27
C LEU A 21 65.29 -23.66 -61.27
N GLY A 22 65.60 -24.72 -60.49
CA GLY A 22 64.84 -25.08 -59.27
C GLY A 22 64.98 -26.52 -58.78
N ALA A 23 65.48 -27.42 -59.63
CA ALA A 23 65.43 -28.88 -59.42
C ALA A 23 66.23 -29.49 -58.24
N PRO A 24 67.24 -28.86 -57.59
CA PRO A 24 67.87 -29.45 -56.41
C PRO A 24 66.92 -29.49 -55.19
N LEU A 25 65.89 -28.64 -55.15
CA LEU A 25 64.94 -28.57 -54.02
C LEU A 25 63.82 -29.61 -54.10
N ALA A 26 63.46 -30.08 -55.30
CA ALA A 26 62.37 -31.04 -55.48
C ALA A 26 62.79 -32.48 -55.17
N VAL A 27 64.05 -32.85 -55.45
CA VAL A 27 64.54 -34.22 -55.22
C VAL A 27 64.76 -34.53 -53.73
N ASP A 28 65.13 -33.52 -52.92
CA ASP A 28 65.32 -33.68 -51.48
C ASP A 28 63.98 -33.75 -50.72
N ALA A 29 62.92 -33.14 -51.27
CA ALA A 29 61.57 -33.23 -50.73
C ALA A 29 60.96 -34.64 -50.89
N VAL A 30 61.23 -35.32 -52.00
CA VAL A 30 60.77 -36.70 -52.27
C VAL A 30 61.39 -37.71 -51.28
N ALA A 31 62.52 -37.38 -50.64
CA ALA A 31 63.24 -38.27 -49.73
C ALA A 31 62.99 -38.01 -48.23
N THR A 32 62.34 -36.89 -47.85
CA THR A 32 62.33 -36.40 -46.45
C THR A 32 60.99 -36.50 -45.71
N ASP A 33 60.01 -37.24 -46.22
CA ASP A 33 58.66 -37.34 -45.62
C ASP A 33 57.94 -35.98 -45.45
N ARG A 34 58.40 -34.93 -46.14
CA ARG A 34 57.85 -33.58 -46.02
C ARG A 34 56.78 -33.31 -47.09
N PRO A 35 55.61 -32.78 -46.73
CA PRO A 35 54.58 -32.43 -47.70
C PRO A 35 54.98 -31.18 -48.50
N VAL A 36 54.76 -31.22 -49.83
CA VAL A 36 54.94 -30.06 -50.71
C VAL A 36 53.56 -29.47 -50.99
N VAL A 37 53.21 -28.37 -50.32
CA VAL A 37 51.89 -27.75 -50.48
C VAL A 37 51.98 -26.32 -50.99
N GLY A 38 51.20 -26.01 -52.03
CA GLY A 38 51.01 -24.68 -52.63
C GLY A 38 50.00 -23.81 -51.89
N LEU A 39 49.92 -23.94 -50.58
CA LEU A 39 48.85 -23.36 -49.78
C LEU A 39 48.91 -21.83 -49.69
N ARG A 40 47.79 -21.19 -49.97
CA ARG A 40 47.39 -19.96 -49.29
C ARG A 40 46.53 -20.36 -48.09
N LEU A 41 47.17 -20.74 -47.00
CA LEU A 41 46.51 -20.67 -45.69
C LEU A 41 46.48 -19.18 -45.36
N ALA A 42 45.29 -18.61 -45.16
CA ALA A 42 45.15 -17.20 -44.82
C ALA A 42 46.19 -16.82 -43.73
N ASP A 43 47.05 -15.85 -44.05
CA ASP A 43 48.08 -15.27 -43.18
C ASP A 43 49.36 -16.06 -42.85
N LEU A 44 49.51 -17.34 -43.25
CA LEU A 44 50.76 -18.11 -43.01
C LEU A 44 51.72 -18.09 -44.21
N ALA A 45 53.02 -17.93 -43.95
CA ALA A 45 54.04 -17.98 -44.99
C ALA A 45 54.35 -19.42 -45.41
N ARG A 46 54.60 -19.65 -46.70
CA ARG A 46 54.94 -20.99 -47.24
C ARG A 46 56.10 -21.66 -46.49
N SER A 47 57.08 -20.87 -46.04
CA SER A 47 58.24 -21.37 -45.29
C SER A 47 57.89 -21.96 -43.92
N GLU A 48 56.84 -21.46 -43.27
CA GLU A 48 56.42 -21.90 -41.93
C GLU A 48 55.72 -23.26 -41.99
N VAL A 49 54.91 -23.46 -43.03
CA VAL A 49 54.26 -24.75 -43.34
C VAL A 49 55.31 -25.84 -43.63
N TRP A 50 56.44 -25.48 -44.25
CA TRP A 50 57.51 -26.42 -44.62
C TRP A 50 58.39 -26.87 -43.46
N SER A 51 58.58 -26.02 -42.45
CA SER A 51 59.41 -26.36 -41.30
C SER A 51 58.72 -27.34 -40.35
N ASP A 52 57.41 -27.17 -40.14
CA ASP A 52 56.61 -27.98 -39.23
C ASP A 52 55.13 -27.94 -39.64
N GLY A 53 54.72 -28.90 -40.46
CA GLY A 53 53.34 -29.02 -40.94
C GLY A 53 52.32 -29.28 -39.82
N ALA A 54 52.73 -29.85 -38.69
CA ALA A 54 51.85 -30.05 -37.54
C ALA A 54 51.63 -28.73 -36.78
N ALA A 55 52.69 -27.93 -36.59
CA ALA A 55 52.56 -26.60 -36.01
C ALA A 55 51.74 -25.67 -36.91
N ALA A 56 51.91 -25.73 -38.24
CA ALA A 56 51.11 -24.95 -39.17
C ALA A 56 49.63 -25.36 -39.16
N ALA A 57 49.32 -26.66 -39.11
CA ALA A 57 47.94 -27.15 -39.00
C ALA A 57 47.26 -26.68 -37.70
N ARG A 58 48.00 -26.71 -36.58
CA ARG A 58 47.54 -26.17 -35.29
C ARG A 58 47.31 -24.67 -35.32
N ALA A 59 48.22 -23.89 -35.91
CA ALA A 59 48.05 -22.43 -36.02
C ALA A 59 46.78 -22.05 -36.81
N VAL A 60 46.47 -22.78 -37.88
CA VAL A 60 45.22 -22.60 -38.64
C VAL A 60 44.00 -23.03 -37.83
N ALA A 61 44.08 -24.17 -37.13
CA ALA A 61 43.02 -24.63 -36.24
C ALA A 61 42.72 -23.60 -35.13
N ASP A 62 43.76 -23.02 -34.52
CA ASP A 62 43.66 -21.98 -33.49
C ASP A 62 43.04 -20.69 -34.04
N GLN A 63 43.44 -20.25 -35.25
CA GLN A 63 42.86 -19.07 -35.90
C GLN A 63 41.37 -19.28 -36.20
N ARG A 64 40.99 -20.47 -36.69
CA ARG A 64 39.59 -20.83 -36.92
C ARG A 64 38.81 -20.89 -35.61
N ALA A 65 39.35 -21.56 -34.61
CA ALA A 65 38.78 -21.67 -33.27
C ALA A 65 38.53 -20.29 -32.63
N ALA A 66 39.37 -19.29 -32.92
CA ALA A 66 39.22 -17.90 -32.46
C ALA A 66 38.20 -17.06 -33.26
N THR A 67 37.75 -17.53 -34.43
CA THR A 67 36.75 -16.82 -35.24
C THR A 67 35.45 -16.69 -34.46
N THR A 68 34.86 -15.50 -34.43
CA THR A 68 33.58 -15.24 -33.77
C THR A 68 32.40 -15.41 -34.71
N ARG A 69 31.24 -15.70 -34.13
CA ARG A 69 29.93 -15.68 -34.79
C ARG A 69 28.99 -14.79 -34.00
N THR A 70 28.31 -13.88 -34.67
CA THR A 70 27.32 -13.02 -34.00
C THR A 70 26.01 -13.76 -33.87
N LEU A 71 25.65 -14.14 -32.64
CA LEU A 71 24.36 -14.73 -32.31
C LEU A 71 23.43 -13.64 -31.79
N THR A 72 22.28 -13.47 -32.43
CA THR A 72 21.24 -12.53 -31.99
C THR A 72 20.04 -13.30 -31.46
N ALA A 73 19.45 -12.81 -30.36
CA ALA A 73 18.19 -13.34 -29.85
C ALA A 73 17.34 -12.19 -29.30
N GLY A 74 16.43 -11.67 -30.13
CA GLY A 74 15.70 -10.46 -29.81
C GLY A 74 16.63 -9.24 -29.71
N SER A 75 16.76 -8.64 -28.53
CA SER A 75 17.67 -7.51 -28.28
C SER A 75 19.04 -7.94 -27.73
N ALA A 76 19.23 -9.21 -27.41
CA ALA A 76 20.51 -9.74 -26.95
C ALA A 76 21.42 -10.05 -28.14
N THR A 77 22.71 -9.77 -28.00
CA THR A 77 23.74 -10.06 -29.00
C THR A 77 24.96 -10.62 -28.29
N HIS A 78 25.44 -11.76 -28.78
CA HIS A 78 26.57 -12.48 -28.23
C HIS A 78 27.51 -12.87 -29.37
N ASP A 79 28.82 -12.75 -29.14
CA ASP A 79 29.84 -13.06 -30.15
C ASP A 79 30.75 -14.22 -29.69
N PRO A 80 30.22 -15.44 -29.49
CA PRO A 80 31.04 -16.59 -29.13
C PRO A 80 32.04 -16.93 -30.24
N THR A 81 33.18 -17.48 -29.83
CA THR A 81 34.16 -18.05 -30.77
C THR A 81 33.72 -19.44 -31.21
N LEU A 82 34.18 -19.90 -32.37
CA LEU A 82 33.91 -21.27 -32.84
C LEU A 82 34.40 -22.32 -31.83
N ALA A 83 35.48 -22.05 -31.10
CA ALA A 83 35.93 -22.89 -29.99
C ALA A 83 34.85 -23.06 -28.91
N THR A 84 34.22 -21.94 -28.50
CA THR A 84 33.16 -21.96 -27.48
C THR A 84 31.87 -22.61 -27.98
N LEU A 85 31.63 -22.59 -29.30
CA LEU A 85 30.52 -23.31 -29.94
C LEU A 85 30.82 -24.80 -30.18
N GLY A 86 31.98 -25.29 -29.73
CA GLY A 86 32.32 -26.70 -29.82
C GLY A 86 32.92 -27.12 -31.16
N LEU A 87 33.67 -26.25 -31.85
CA LEU A 87 34.42 -26.63 -33.05
C LEU A 87 35.26 -27.88 -32.79
N VAL A 88 35.05 -28.91 -33.62
CA VAL A 88 35.85 -30.14 -33.60
C VAL A 88 37.24 -29.78 -34.15
N ASP A 89 38.28 -30.05 -33.35
CA ASP A 89 39.66 -29.74 -33.70
C ASP A 89 40.03 -30.35 -35.07
N PRO A 90 40.24 -29.53 -36.11
CA PRO A 90 40.58 -30.03 -37.43
C PRO A 90 42.09 -30.20 -37.60
N ALA A 91 42.93 -29.95 -36.59
CA ALA A 91 44.39 -29.92 -36.74
C ALA A 91 44.94 -31.23 -37.29
N ASP A 92 44.48 -32.39 -36.79
CA ASP A 92 44.92 -33.70 -37.28
C ASP A 92 44.41 -33.98 -38.70
N GLU A 93 43.13 -33.68 -39.02
CA GLU A 93 42.60 -33.85 -40.38
C GLU A 93 43.29 -32.92 -41.39
N LEU A 94 43.60 -31.70 -40.98
CA LEU A 94 44.34 -30.73 -41.77
C LEU A 94 45.79 -31.19 -41.96
N HIS A 95 46.42 -31.72 -40.92
CA HIS A 95 47.76 -32.31 -40.99
C HIS A 95 47.81 -33.49 -41.97
N ASP A 96 46.85 -34.41 -41.90
CA ASP A 96 46.76 -35.53 -42.82
C ASP A 96 46.51 -35.08 -44.27
N ARG A 97 45.67 -34.06 -44.50
CA ARG A 97 45.49 -33.48 -45.84
C ARG A 97 46.74 -32.78 -46.36
N LEU A 98 47.48 -32.12 -45.49
CA LEU A 98 48.79 -31.55 -45.83
C LEU A 98 49.75 -32.65 -46.26
N LEU A 99 49.80 -33.78 -45.53
CA LEU A 99 50.64 -34.95 -45.86
C LEU A 99 50.21 -35.70 -47.13
N ALA A 100 48.90 -35.73 -47.42
CA ALA A 100 48.35 -36.39 -48.60
C ALA A 100 48.50 -35.55 -49.88
N ALA A 101 48.50 -34.22 -49.76
CA ALA A 101 48.79 -33.31 -50.87
C ALA A 101 50.21 -33.57 -51.41
N GLY A 102 50.29 -34.25 -52.56
CA GLY A 102 51.54 -34.73 -53.16
C GLY A 102 51.87 -36.20 -52.92
N ARG A 103 50.90 -37.09 -52.63
CA ARG A 103 51.15 -38.54 -52.54
C ARG A 103 50.16 -39.44 -53.31
N ASP A 104 49.11 -38.87 -53.88
CA ASP A 104 48.08 -39.64 -54.59
C ASP A 104 48.38 -39.74 -56.09
N GLY A 105 49.21 -40.72 -56.49
CA GLY A 105 49.37 -41.05 -57.91
C GLY A 105 50.65 -41.79 -58.27
N SER A 106 50.89 -41.95 -59.57
CA SER A 106 52.17 -42.44 -60.07
C SER A 106 53.26 -41.39 -59.80
N PHE A 107 54.53 -41.78 -59.83
CA PHE A 107 55.67 -40.85 -59.72
C PHE A 107 55.54 -39.59 -60.60
N TRP A 108 54.91 -39.70 -61.77
CA TRP A 108 54.68 -38.56 -62.67
C TRP A 108 53.54 -37.64 -62.22
N ASP A 109 52.50 -38.20 -61.60
CA ASP A 109 51.42 -37.41 -61.00
C ASP A 109 51.96 -36.62 -59.81
N ASP A 110 52.79 -37.27 -58.98
CA ASP A 110 53.46 -36.64 -57.85
C ASP A 110 54.36 -35.47 -58.30
N LEU A 111 55.21 -35.68 -59.32
CA LEU A 111 56.07 -34.61 -59.85
C LEU A 111 55.26 -33.43 -60.44
N VAL A 112 54.15 -33.70 -61.13
CA VAL A 112 53.27 -32.65 -61.70
C VAL A 112 52.55 -31.87 -60.60
N THR A 113 52.07 -32.58 -59.58
CA THR A 113 51.40 -32.03 -58.40
C THR A 113 52.38 -31.14 -57.62
N GLN A 114 53.57 -31.65 -57.29
CA GLN A 114 54.65 -30.88 -56.65
C GLN A 114 55.04 -29.62 -57.45
N THR A 115 55.10 -29.71 -58.79
CA THR A 115 55.42 -28.55 -59.64
C THR A 115 54.30 -27.49 -59.62
N ARG A 116 53.04 -27.93 -59.63
CA ARG A 116 51.87 -27.04 -59.51
C ARG A 116 51.79 -26.37 -58.14
N ALA A 117 52.03 -27.11 -57.07
CA ALA A 117 52.10 -26.61 -55.71
C ALA A 117 53.16 -25.50 -55.55
N VAL A 118 54.38 -25.69 -56.07
CA VAL A 118 55.46 -24.67 -56.01
C VAL A 118 55.06 -23.36 -56.70
N TRP A 119 54.29 -23.45 -57.79
CA TRP A 119 53.80 -22.28 -58.52
C TRP A 119 52.48 -21.71 -57.96
N GLY A 120 51.98 -22.26 -56.85
CA GLY A 120 50.73 -21.81 -56.21
C GLY A 120 49.48 -22.12 -57.05
N LEU A 121 49.54 -23.15 -57.89
CA LEU A 121 48.45 -23.61 -58.74
C LEU A 121 47.65 -24.77 -58.11
N GLU A 122 47.96 -25.12 -56.87
CA GLU A 122 47.30 -26.17 -56.11
C GLU A 122 46.94 -25.66 -54.71
N GLU A 123 45.66 -25.77 -54.37
CA GLU A 123 45.07 -25.18 -53.18
C GLU A 123 44.51 -26.28 -52.28
N VAL A 124 45.02 -26.40 -51.05
CA VAL A 124 44.45 -27.31 -50.05
C VAL A 124 43.37 -26.56 -49.31
N ILE A 125 42.13 -26.95 -49.58
CA ILE A 125 40.97 -26.37 -48.90
C ILE A 125 40.87 -27.02 -47.51
N PRO A 126 40.88 -26.23 -46.43
CA PRO A 126 40.71 -26.78 -45.09
C PRO A 126 39.39 -27.58 -45.00
N PRO A 127 39.32 -28.58 -44.10
CA PRO A 127 38.07 -29.28 -43.87
C PRO A 127 36.99 -28.29 -43.45
N ARG A 128 35.75 -28.48 -43.89
CA ARG A 128 34.62 -27.64 -43.46
C ARG A 128 34.51 -27.67 -41.93
N ASP A 129 34.15 -26.53 -41.33
CA ASP A 129 33.90 -26.48 -39.90
C ASP A 129 32.80 -27.48 -39.52
N ARG A 130 33.07 -28.24 -38.45
CA ARG A 130 32.12 -29.17 -37.85
C ARG A 130 32.06 -28.86 -36.35
N LEU A 131 30.85 -28.76 -35.83
CA LEU A 131 30.63 -28.56 -34.40
C LEU A 131 30.30 -29.91 -33.75
N ASP A 132 30.81 -30.11 -32.54
CA ASP A 132 30.39 -31.18 -31.64
C ASP A 132 28.98 -30.86 -31.13
N PRO A 133 27.97 -31.71 -31.43
CA PRO A 133 26.58 -31.44 -31.06
C PRO A 133 26.39 -31.25 -29.55
N ASP A 134 27.06 -32.05 -28.73
CA ASP A 134 26.89 -32.04 -27.27
C ASP A 134 27.48 -30.76 -26.67
N ARG A 135 28.64 -30.31 -27.21
CA ARG A 135 29.26 -29.05 -26.78
C ARG A 135 28.47 -27.83 -27.23
N LEU A 136 27.94 -27.86 -28.45
CA LEU A 136 27.09 -26.79 -28.97
C LEU A 136 25.79 -26.68 -28.16
N GLU A 137 25.13 -27.79 -27.87
CA GLU A 137 23.93 -27.84 -27.03
C GLU A 137 24.22 -27.29 -25.63
N ALA A 138 25.33 -27.67 -25.01
CA ALA A 138 25.74 -27.14 -23.71
C ALA A 138 25.99 -25.61 -23.74
N ALA A 139 26.66 -25.11 -24.77
CA ALA A 139 26.90 -23.68 -24.94
C ALA A 139 25.60 -22.89 -25.15
N LEU A 140 24.69 -23.39 -26.00
CA LEU A 140 23.39 -22.78 -26.24
C LEU A 140 22.46 -22.89 -25.04
N THR A 141 22.56 -23.96 -24.25
CA THR A 141 21.82 -24.10 -22.98
C THR A 141 22.30 -23.07 -21.96
N SER A 142 23.62 -22.85 -21.84
CA SER A 142 24.15 -21.79 -20.98
C SER A 142 23.72 -20.40 -21.44
N LEU A 143 23.61 -20.18 -22.76
CA LEU A 143 23.11 -18.94 -23.33
C LEU A 143 21.60 -18.76 -23.12
N ALA A 144 20.84 -19.86 -23.07
CA ALA A 144 19.40 -19.85 -22.88
C ALA A 144 19.01 -19.13 -21.57
N ASP A 145 19.77 -19.29 -20.49
CA ASP A 145 19.48 -18.65 -19.20
C ASP A 145 19.63 -17.11 -19.26
N GLU A 146 20.55 -16.60 -20.08
CA GLU A 146 20.76 -15.16 -20.26
C GLU A 146 19.75 -14.53 -21.22
N VAL A 147 19.34 -15.29 -22.24
CA VAL A 147 18.44 -14.84 -23.31
C VAL A 147 16.97 -15.02 -22.93
N THR A 148 16.66 -15.91 -22.00
CA THR A 148 15.27 -16.18 -21.58
C THR A 148 14.74 -15.01 -20.75
N ALA A 149 13.77 -14.29 -21.32
CA ALA A 149 13.03 -13.25 -20.63
C ALA A 149 11.77 -13.87 -20.00
N ALA A 150 11.65 -13.80 -18.68
CA ALA A 150 10.45 -14.25 -17.99
C ALA A 150 9.22 -13.42 -18.42
N PRO A 151 8.04 -14.04 -18.57
CA PRO A 151 6.82 -13.29 -18.81
C PRO A 151 6.47 -12.40 -17.61
N THR A 152 5.78 -11.28 -17.89
CA THR A 152 5.18 -10.44 -16.85
C THR A 152 3.68 -10.67 -16.85
N ASP A 153 3.14 -11.09 -15.71
CA ASP A 153 1.71 -11.29 -15.53
C ASP A 153 0.93 -9.97 -15.59
N ALA A 154 -0.28 -10.04 -16.12
CA ALA A 154 -1.23 -8.94 -16.04
C ALA A 154 -1.59 -8.66 -14.57
N SER A 155 -1.90 -7.40 -14.25
CA SER A 155 -2.28 -7.01 -12.89
C SER A 155 -3.38 -5.95 -12.90
N ILE A 156 -4.14 -5.87 -11.80
CA ILE A 156 -5.19 -4.86 -11.60
C ILE A 156 -4.66 -3.81 -10.62
N ALA A 157 -4.88 -2.53 -10.93
CA ALA A 157 -4.57 -1.42 -10.05
C ALA A 157 -5.72 -0.41 -10.03
N TYR A 158 -5.83 0.38 -8.97
CA TYR A 158 -6.71 1.55 -8.91
C TYR A 158 -5.87 2.83 -9.09
N ALA A 159 -6.17 3.61 -10.11
CA ALA A 159 -5.41 4.82 -10.44
C ALA A 159 -6.31 5.87 -11.09
N ALA A 160 -6.20 7.12 -10.65
CA ALA A 160 -6.97 8.25 -11.17
C ALA A 160 -8.50 8.01 -11.13
N GLY A 161 -9.00 7.42 -10.04
CA GLY A 161 -10.43 7.20 -9.82
C GLY A 161 -11.03 6.01 -10.58
N ARG A 162 -10.21 5.15 -11.18
CA ARG A 162 -10.68 4.01 -11.97
C ARG A 162 -9.80 2.78 -11.76
N VAL A 163 -10.41 1.62 -11.98
CA VAL A 163 -9.71 0.33 -12.06
C VAL A 163 -9.05 0.23 -13.43
N VAL A 164 -7.76 -0.12 -13.45
CA VAL A 164 -6.93 -0.24 -14.65
C VAL A 164 -6.28 -1.62 -14.66
N VAL A 165 -6.39 -2.33 -15.79
CA VAL A 165 -5.64 -3.56 -16.04
C VAL A 165 -4.31 -3.17 -16.69
N ARG A 166 -3.21 -3.53 -16.03
CA ARG A 166 -1.88 -3.50 -16.64
C ARG A 166 -1.72 -4.78 -17.45
N PRO A 167 -1.43 -4.67 -18.75
CA PRO A 167 -1.42 -5.84 -19.62
C PRO A 167 -0.24 -6.76 -19.32
N ASP A 168 -0.43 -8.05 -19.58
CA ASP A 168 0.63 -9.04 -19.58
C ASP A 168 1.62 -8.79 -20.72
N VAL A 169 2.87 -9.15 -20.48
CA VAL A 169 3.94 -9.11 -21.48
C VAL A 169 4.46 -10.54 -21.65
N PRO A 170 4.30 -11.17 -22.84
CA PRO A 170 4.84 -12.49 -23.09
C PRO A 170 6.35 -12.51 -22.91
N GLY A 171 6.83 -13.56 -22.25
CA GLY A 171 8.24 -13.87 -22.14
C GLY A 171 8.77 -14.49 -23.43
N ARG A 172 10.06 -14.78 -23.44
CA ARG A 172 10.72 -15.50 -24.54
C ARG A 172 11.68 -16.52 -23.96
N ARG A 173 11.73 -17.70 -24.58
CA ARG A 173 12.70 -18.75 -24.26
C ARG A 173 13.41 -19.16 -25.54
N LEU A 174 14.71 -19.40 -25.44
CA LEU A 174 15.49 -19.95 -26.54
C LEU A 174 15.01 -21.37 -26.86
N ASP A 175 14.75 -21.66 -28.14
CA ASP A 175 14.54 -23.02 -28.63
C ASP A 175 15.91 -23.64 -28.91
N VAL A 176 16.44 -24.40 -27.95
CA VAL A 176 17.81 -24.93 -28.02
C VAL A 176 17.98 -25.87 -29.21
N ASP A 177 17.01 -26.73 -29.49
CA ASP A 177 17.08 -27.70 -30.59
C ASP A 177 17.12 -26.98 -31.94
N ALA A 178 16.21 -26.03 -32.16
CA ALA A 178 16.19 -25.24 -33.38
C ALA A 178 17.42 -24.31 -33.49
N ALA A 179 17.96 -23.83 -32.36
CA ALA A 179 19.18 -23.03 -32.32
C ALA A 179 20.42 -23.84 -32.68
N VAL A 180 20.53 -25.10 -32.21
CA VAL A 180 21.58 -26.04 -32.61
C VAL A 180 21.57 -26.23 -34.13
N GLU A 181 20.40 -26.45 -34.72
CA GLU A 181 20.25 -26.59 -36.18
C GLU A 181 20.66 -25.32 -36.92
N ALA A 182 20.19 -24.15 -36.47
CA ALA A 182 20.48 -22.86 -37.09
C ALA A 182 21.97 -22.51 -37.05
N VAL A 183 22.63 -22.68 -35.91
CA VAL A 183 24.06 -22.40 -35.74
C VAL A 183 24.90 -23.39 -36.53
N THR A 184 24.53 -24.68 -36.54
CA THR A 184 25.24 -25.70 -37.33
C THR A 184 25.14 -25.40 -38.83
N ALA A 185 23.96 -25.00 -39.33
CA ALA A 185 23.79 -24.61 -40.72
C ALA A 185 24.60 -23.35 -41.06
N ALA A 186 24.56 -22.33 -40.20
CA ALA A 186 25.30 -21.10 -40.38
C ALA A 186 26.82 -21.31 -40.40
N VAL A 187 27.36 -22.14 -39.50
CA VAL A 187 28.78 -22.46 -39.49
C VAL A 187 29.18 -23.26 -40.73
N ARG A 188 28.34 -24.20 -41.19
CA ARG A 188 28.56 -24.94 -42.43
C ARG A 188 28.59 -24.03 -43.66
N ASP A 189 27.76 -22.99 -43.67
CA ASP A 189 27.58 -22.07 -44.78
C ASP A 189 28.43 -20.78 -44.64
N ASP A 190 29.33 -20.73 -43.63
CA ASP A 190 30.22 -19.61 -43.27
C ASP A 190 29.48 -18.26 -43.07
N ALA A 191 28.26 -18.32 -42.53
CA ALA A 191 27.48 -17.13 -42.23
C ALA A 191 28.07 -16.40 -41.00
N PRO A 192 28.28 -15.07 -41.05
CA PRO A 192 28.89 -14.30 -39.96
C PRO A 192 27.94 -14.09 -38.78
N SER A 193 26.63 -14.17 -39.00
CA SER A 193 25.59 -13.92 -37.99
C SER A 193 24.44 -14.92 -38.08
N VAL A 194 23.87 -15.26 -36.93
CA VAL A 194 22.73 -16.19 -36.79
C VAL A 194 21.70 -15.58 -35.88
N ASP A 195 20.44 -15.51 -36.34
CA ASP A 195 19.32 -15.17 -35.47
C ASP A 195 18.79 -16.46 -34.82
N LEU A 196 18.85 -16.50 -33.50
CA LEU A 196 18.52 -17.68 -32.73
C LEU A 196 16.99 -17.78 -32.58
N PRO A 197 16.39 -18.94 -32.90
CA PRO A 197 14.96 -19.14 -32.78
C PRO A 197 14.53 -19.09 -31.31
N THR A 198 13.58 -18.22 -31.00
CA THR A 198 12.97 -18.13 -29.67
C THR A 198 11.49 -18.46 -29.73
N ALA A 199 10.99 -19.20 -28.75
CA ALA A 199 9.57 -19.46 -28.56
C ALA A 199 8.98 -18.47 -27.52
N PRO A 200 7.76 -17.96 -27.74
CA PRO A 200 7.08 -17.15 -26.75
C PRO A 200 6.70 -18.00 -25.52
N VAL A 201 6.89 -17.44 -24.33
CA VAL A 201 6.39 -18.01 -23.07
C VAL A 201 5.19 -17.19 -22.63
N ALA A 202 4.02 -17.83 -22.55
CA ALA A 202 2.81 -17.17 -22.11
C ALA A 202 2.93 -16.76 -20.62
N ALA A 203 2.33 -15.61 -20.28
CA ALA A 203 2.12 -15.23 -18.89
C ALA A 203 1.17 -16.22 -18.21
N ALA A 204 1.31 -16.38 -16.89
CA ALA A 204 0.42 -17.22 -16.10
C ALA A 204 -0.95 -16.56 -15.92
N VAL A 205 -0.98 -15.22 -15.88
CA VAL A 205 -2.21 -14.41 -15.84
C VAL A 205 -2.22 -13.44 -17.00
N THR A 206 -3.24 -13.54 -17.85
CA THR A 206 -3.42 -12.66 -19.01
C THR A 206 -4.39 -11.51 -18.72
N SER A 207 -4.31 -10.48 -19.55
CA SER A 207 -5.24 -9.34 -19.53
C SER A 207 -6.70 -9.79 -19.75
N ALA A 208 -6.89 -10.85 -20.54
CA ALA A 208 -8.21 -11.44 -20.78
C ALA A 208 -8.79 -12.06 -19.51
N ASP A 209 -7.96 -12.78 -18.73
CA ASP A 209 -8.39 -13.42 -17.47
C ASP A 209 -8.89 -12.38 -16.46
N LEU A 210 -8.28 -11.19 -16.44
CA LEU A 210 -8.59 -10.11 -15.51
C LEU A 210 -9.73 -9.21 -15.97
N THR A 211 -10.17 -9.27 -17.23
CA THR A 211 -11.14 -8.30 -17.79
C THR A 211 -12.48 -8.33 -17.04
N ALA A 212 -13.01 -9.52 -16.78
CA ALA A 212 -14.26 -9.66 -16.05
C ALA A 212 -14.12 -9.21 -14.59
N ALA A 213 -13.05 -9.60 -13.91
CA ALA A 213 -12.77 -9.18 -12.54
C ALA A 213 -12.59 -7.66 -12.42
N ALA A 214 -11.89 -7.04 -13.38
CA ALA A 214 -11.70 -5.59 -13.41
C ALA A 214 -13.03 -4.82 -13.57
N ALA A 215 -13.96 -5.34 -14.38
CA ALA A 215 -15.30 -4.76 -14.50
C ALA A 215 -16.11 -4.89 -13.20
N THR A 216 -16.04 -6.04 -12.55
CA THR A 216 -16.66 -6.26 -11.24
C THR A 216 -16.10 -5.31 -10.17
N VAL A 217 -14.78 -5.25 -10.01
CA VAL A 217 -14.13 -4.36 -9.05
C VAL A 217 -14.41 -2.90 -9.41
N GLY A 218 -14.41 -2.55 -10.69
CA GLY A 218 -14.76 -1.21 -11.17
C GLY A 218 -16.14 -0.78 -10.70
N THR A 219 -17.14 -1.64 -10.90
CA THR A 219 -18.52 -1.38 -10.46
C THR A 219 -18.63 -1.23 -8.94
N ALA A 220 -17.91 -2.06 -8.18
CA ALA A 220 -17.93 -2.04 -6.72
C ALA A 220 -17.31 -0.77 -6.10
N VAL A 221 -16.28 -0.22 -6.75
CA VAL A 221 -15.50 0.94 -6.28
C VAL A 221 -16.03 2.28 -6.83
N GLU A 222 -16.76 2.28 -7.95
CA GLU A 222 -17.35 3.49 -8.55
C GLU A 222 -18.34 4.19 -7.63
N ARG A 223 -19.11 3.41 -6.85
CA ARG A 223 -20.10 3.92 -5.92
C ARG A 223 -19.47 4.19 -4.55
N PRO A 224 -19.72 5.34 -3.91
CA PRO A 224 -19.21 5.59 -2.57
C PRO A 224 -19.73 4.53 -1.60
N LEU A 225 -18.88 4.10 -0.67
CA LEU A 225 -19.28 3.24 0.44
C LEU A 225 -19.41 4.12 1.69
N VAL A 226 -20.63 4.27 2.19
CA VAL A 226 -20.95 5.09 3.35
C VAL A 226 -21.27 4.17 4.52
N LEU A 227 -20.49 4.27 5.58
CA LEU A 227 -20.75 3.60 6.85
C LEU A 227 -21.66 4.49 7.70
N ALA A 228 -22.84 3.99 8.05
CA ALA A 228 -23.83 4.72 8.84
C ALA A 228 -24.06 4.04 10.19
N ALA A 229 -23.85 4.77 11.28
CA ALA A 229 -24.02 4.27 12.64
C ALA A 229 -24.81 5.30 13.47
N GLY A 230 -26.10 5.04 13.67
CA GLY A 230 -27.03 6.05 14.19
C GLY A 230 -27.06 7.29 13.29
N ASP A 231 -26.78 8.46 13.85
CA ASP A 231 -26.70 9.74 13.12
C ASP A 231 -25.34 9.96 12.44
N THR A 232 -24.33 9.14 12.75
CA THR A 232 -22.98 9.26 12.21
C THR A 232 -22.92 8.66 10.83
N ARG A 233 -22.31 9.38 9.88
CA ARG A 233 -22.03 8.90 8.53
C ARG A 233 -20.58 9.17 8.18
N SER A 234 -19.88 8.18 7.64
CA SER A 234 -18.51 8.33 7.12
C SER A 234 -18.40 7.67 5.75
N THR A 235 -17.78 8.36 4.80
CA THR A 235 -17.54 7.83 3.46
C THR A 235 -16.16 7.20 3.41
N VAL A 236 -16.09 5.93 3.04
CA VAL A 236 -14.85 5.19 2.82
C VAL A 236 -14.24 5.60 1.49
N ALA A 237 -12.93 5.82 1.48
CA ALA A 237 -12.21 6.17 0.27
C ALA A 237 -12.25 5.02 -0.77
N PRO A 238 -12.41 5.32 -2.07
CA PRO A 238 -12.43 4.28 -3.12
C PRO A 238 -11.19 3.38 -3.11
N ASP A 239 -10.00 3.92 -2.81
CA ASP A 239 -8.75 3.15 -2.70
C ASP A 239 -8.82 2.09 -1.60
N ALA A 240 -9.50 2.39 -0.48
CA ALA A 240 -9.69 1.45 0.62
C ALA A 240 -10.71 0.35 0.26
N VAL A 241 -11.78 0.71 -0.46
CA VAL A 241 -12.73 -0.27 -1.01
C VAL A 241 -12.04 -1.20 -2.01
N PHE A 242 -11.18 -0.66 -2.88
CA PHE A 242 -10.38 -1.45 -3.82
C PHE A 242 -9.46 -2.43 -3.09
N ALA A 243 -8.76 -1.98 -2.04
CA ALA A 243 -7.87 -2.84 -1.24
C ALA A 243 -8.63 -4.00 -0.56
N ALA A 244 -9.91 -3.82 -0.25
CA ALA A 244 -10.77 -4.84 0.34
C ALA A 244 -11.33 -5.87 -0.67
N LEU A 245 -10.99 -5.76 -1.96
CA LEU A 245 -11.47 -6.63 -3.04
C LEU A 245 -10.31 -7.34 -3.76
N PRO A 246 -9.59 -8.26 -3.08
CA PRO A 246 -8.46 -8.96 -3.70
C PRO A 246 -8.90 -9.81 -4.88
N VAL A 247 -8.12 -9.79 -5.96
CA VAL A 247 -8.38 -10.63 -7.15
C VAL A 247 -7.41 -11.80 -7.17
N THR A 248 -7.95 -13.00 -7.23
CA THR A 248 -7.18 -14.25 -7.33
C THR A 248 -7.44 -14.92 -8.67
N VAL A 249 -6.41 -15.48 -9.29
CA VAL A 249 -6.53 -16.20 -10.57
C VAL A 249 -6.14 -17.65 -10.35
N ALA A 250 -7.04 -18.57 -10.68
CA ALA A 250 -6.80 -20.01 -10.61
C ALA A 250 -7.34 -20.68 -11.87
N GLY A 251 -6.47 -21.43 -12.57
CA GLY A 251 -6.85 -22.13 -13.80
C GLY A 251 -7.37 -21.22 -14.92
N GLY A 252 -6.86 -19.99 -15.03
CA GLY A 252 -7.29 -19.01 -16.03
C GLY A 252 -8.62 -18.31 -15.70
N VAL A 253 -9.16 -18.52 -14.50
CA VAL A 253 -10.39 -17.84 -14.04
C VAL A 253 -10.03 -16.88 -12.92
N ALA A 254 -10.28 -15.59 -13.13
CA ALA A 254 -10.18 -14.58 -12.09
C ALA A 254 -11.45 -14.56 -11.23
N SER A 255 -11.27 -14.55 -9.91
CA SER A 255 -12.33 -14.37 -8.92
C SER A 255 -12.02 -13.16 -8.03
N VAL A 256 -13.07 -12.43 -7.69
CA VAL A 256 -13.00 -11.30 -6.76
C VAL A 256 -13.35 -11.81 -5.35
N GLY A 257 -12.36 -11.81 -4.47
CA GLY A 257 -12.54 -12.08 -3.05
C GLY A 257 -12.95 -10.82 -2.30
N VAL A 258 -13.20 -10.98 -1.00
CA VAL A 258 -13.50 -9.87 -0.09
C VAL A 258 -12.72 -10.02 1.19
N ASP A 259 -12.03 -8.96 1.60
CA ASP A 259 -11.31 -8.86 2.87
C ASP A 259 -11.72 -7.60 3.62
N ALA A 260 -12.65 -7.75 4.56
CA ALA A 260 -13.13 -6.64 5.39
C ALA A 260 -12.08 -6.14 6.39
N ALA A 261 -10.97 -6.87 6.62
CA ALA A 261 -9.92 -6.42 7.53
C ALA A 261 -9.28 -5.10 7.07
N GLY A 262 -9.23 -4.86 5.75
CA GLY A 262 -8.73 -3.62 5.16
C GLY A 262 -9.52 -2.37 5.55
N LEU A 263 -10.77 -2.51 6.02
CA LEU A 263 -11.65 -1.40 6.43
C LEU A 263 -11.78 -1.24 7.95
N GLY A 264 -10.96 -1.94 8.74
CA GLY A 264 -11.01 -1.86 10.20
C GLY A 264 -10.79 -0.42 10.71
N ALA A 265 -9.88 0.33 10.10
CA ALA A 265 -9.61 1.72 10.46
C ALA A 265 -10.80 2.65 10.19
N ASP A 266 -11.54 2.45 9.10
CA ASP A 266 -12.76 3.21 8.79
C ASP A 266 -13.87 2.88 9.79
N ILE A 267 -14.03 1.61 10.17
CA ILE A 267 -14.98 1.17 11.20
C ILE A 267 -14.62 1.79 12.56
N ASP A 268 -13.34 1.81 12.92
CA ASP A 268 -12.89 2.41 14.18
C ASP A 268 -13.06 3.94 14.18
N ALA A 269 -12.88 4.61 13.04
CA ALA A 269 -13.16 6.04 12.91
C ALA A 269 -14.65 6.35 13.12
N VAL A 270 -15.55 5.55 12.54
CA VAL A 270 -17.00 5.66 12.79
C VAL A 270 -17.34 5.36 14.25
N ALA A 271 -16.70 4.34 14.83
CA ALA A 271 -16.86 4.00 16.23
C ALA A 271 -16.41 5.15 17.13
N ALA A 272 -15.31 5.85 16.85
CA ALA A 272 -14.85 6.98 17.66
C ALA A 272 -15.86 8.16 17.68
N LEU A 273 -16.65 8.33 16.63
CA LEU A 273 -17.68 9.36 16.52
C LEU A 273 -19.04 8.90 17.09
N THR A 274 -19.30 7.59 17.07
CA THR A 274 -20.55 6.97 17.50
C THR A 274 -20.51 6.54 18.97
N ASP A 275 -19.36 6.04 19.43
CA ASP A 275 -19.15 5.53 20.79
C ASP A 275 -19.26 6.70 21.76
N ARG A 276 -20.37 6.74 22.49
CA ARG A 276 -20.64 7.72 23.53
C ARG A 276 -20.98 6.97 24.80
N GLN A 277 -20.29 7.28 25.88
CA GLN A 277 -20.68 6.78 27.19
C GLN A 277 -22.03 7.43 27.57
N PRO A 278 -22.93 6.68 28.24
CA PRO A 278 -24.13 7.28 28.78
C PRO A 278 -23.74 8.40 29.75
N ALA A 279 -24.42 9.54 29.67
CA ALA A 279 -24.16 10.64 30.60
C ALA A 279 -24.61 10.22 32.01
N LEU A 280 -23.67 10.22 32.97
CA LEU A 280 -23.98 10.04 34.38
C LEU A 280 -24.86 11.21 34.82
N ARG A 281 -26.07 10.92 35.31
CA ARG A 281 -27.04 11.92 35.72
C ARG A 281 -27.45 11.70 37.16
N ILE A 282 -27.46 12.78 37.92
CA ILE A 282 -27.46 12.77 39.38
C ILE A 282 -28.74 13.44 39.86
N VAL A 283 -29.55 12.73 40.64
CA VAL A 283 -30.83 13.23 41.17
C VAL A 283 -30.93 12.88 42.66
N MET A 284 -31.32 13.86 43.48
CA MET A 284 -31.47 13.71 44.95
C MET A 284 -32.78 13.01 45.35
N THR A 285 -32.62 12.19 46.40
CA THR A 285 -33.55 11.40 47.25
C THR A 285 -35.03 11.31 46.89
N GLY A 286 -35.49 10.07 46.68
CA GLY A 286 -36.89 9.66 46.85
C GLY A 286 -37.71 9.52 45.57
N THR A 287 -37.10 9.61 44.38
CA THR A 287 -37.81 9.32 43.13
C THR A 287 -36.86 8.80 42.07
N VAL A 288 -37.32 7.74 41.39
CA VAL A 288 -36.65 7.02 40.30
C VAL A 288 -35.94 7.96 39.32
N VAL A 289 -34.70 7.60 38.99
CA VAL A 289 -33.87 8.27 37.98
C VAL A 289 -34.47 8.10 36.59
N ALA A 290 -34.59 9.22 35.88
CA ALA A 290 -34.83 9.21 34.45
C ALA A 290 -33.49 9.10 33.70
N PRO A 291 -33.45 8.41 32.54
CA PRO A 291 -32.24 8.25 31.74
C PRO A 291 -31.54 9.59 31.46
N GLY A 292 -30.20 9.58 31.45
CA GLY A 292 -29.43 10.55 30.66
C GLY A 292 -29.65 10.31 29.16
N ALA A 293 -28.84 10.95 28.30
CA ALA A 293 -28.77 10.52 26.91
C ALA A 293 -28.27 9.06 26.87
N GLU A 294 -28.95 8.20 26.09
CA GLU A 294 -28.48 6.84 25.85
C GLU A 294 -27.04 6.90 25.33
N GLY A 295 -26.16 6.16 26.00
CA GLY A 295 -24.86 5.89 25.43
C GLY A 295 -25.05 5.05 24.18
N ALA A 296 -24.14 5.15 23.24
CA ALA A 296 -24.14 4.34 22.05
C ALA A 296 -22.79 3.66 21.95
N ARG A 297 -22.77 2.41 21.53
CA ARG A 297 -21.53 1.72 21.20
C ARG A 297 -21.70 0.95 19.91
N LEU A 298 -20.80 1.18 18.96
CA LEU A 298 -20.71 0.38 17.75
C LEU A 298 -20.26 -1.04 18.11
N ASP A 299 -21.03 -2.05 17.69
CA ASP A 299 -20.56 -3.43 17.72
C ASP A 299 -19.58 -3.63 16.55
N ARG A 300 -18.28 -3.56 16.83
CA ARG A 300 -17.22 -3.67 15.82
C ARG A 300 -17.22 -5.02 15.10
N ALA A 301 -17.59 -6.10 15.79
CA ALA A 301 -17.62 -7.43 15.19
C ALA A 301 -18.79 -7.55 14.20
N ALA A 302 -19.98 -7.14 14.63
CA ALA A 302 -21.16 -7.16 13.77
C ALA A 302 -21.08 -6.09 12.65
N ALA A 303 -20.43 -4.95 12.89
CA ALA A 303 -20.11 -3.96 11.86
C ALA A 303 -19.18 -4.54 10.79
N SER A 304 -18.13 -5.26 11.19
CA SER A 304 -17.23 -5.92 10.24
C SER A 304 -17.97 -6.95 9.38
N GLN A 305 -18.91 -7.69 9.96
CA GLN A 305 -19.76 -8.62 9.22
C GLN A 305 -20.72 -7.92 8.24
N ALA A 306 -21.32 -6.79 8.64
CA ALA A 306 -22.19 -6.00 7.77
C ALA A 306 -21.43 -5.42 6.57
N VAL A 307 -20.21 -4.90 6.81
CA VAL A 307 -19.32 -4.41 5.74
C VAL A 307 -18.89 -5.54 4.81
N LEU A 308 -18.52 -6.70 5.36
CA LEU A 308 -18.18 -7.89 4.57
C LEU A 308 -19.35 -8.30 3.65
N ALA A 309 -20.57 -8.37 4.19
CA ALA A 309 -21.76 -8.74 3.43
C ALA A 309 -22.06 -7.72 2.32
N GLU A 310 -21.89 -6.42 2.59
CA GLU A 310 -22.05 -5.38 1.58
C GLU A 310 -21.02 -5.50 0.45
N LEU A 311 -19.74 -5.66 0.80
CA LEU A 311 -18.69 -5.81 -0.20
C LEU A 311 -18.91 -7.06 -1.08
N GLN A 312 -19.39 -8.16 -0.50
CA GLN A 312 -19.81 -9.35 -1.24
C GLN A 312 -20.98 -9.05 -2.19
N ALA A 313 -21.98 -8.31 -1.73
CA ALA A 313 -23.12 -7.91 -2.57
C ALA A 313 -22.69 -7.01 -3.73
N ARG A 314 -21.77 -6.06 -3.49
CA ARG A 314 -21.19 -5.21 -4.53
C ARG A 314 -20.35 -5.99 -5.53
N ALA A 315 -19.53 -6.93 -5.08
CA ALA A 315 -18.79 -7.84 -5.95
C ALA A 315 -19.71 -8.74 -6.81
N ALA A 316 -20.94 -9.00 -6.34
CA ALA A 316 -21.97 -9.68 -7.12
C ALA A 316 -22.77 -8.74 -8.06
N GLY A 317 -22.42 -7.45 -8.14
CA GLY A 317 -23.09 -6.44 -8.96
C GLY A 317 -24.33 -5.80 -8.32
N GLY A 318 -24.58 -6.06 -7.03
CA GLY A 318 -25.66 -5.46 -6.24
C GLY A 318 -25.15 -4.43 -5.23
N GLY A 319 -25.72 -4.46 -4.02
CA GLY A 319 -25.26 -3.64 -2.89
C GLY A 319 -25.83 -2.21 -2.82
N SER A 320 -25.81 -1.65 -1.62
CA SER A 320 -26.22 -0.30 -1.26
C SER A 320 -25.02 0.66 -1.19
N ASP A 321 -25.28 1.96 -1.39
CA ASP A 321 -24.27 3.00 -1.11
C ASP A 321 -24.01 3.12 0.39
N VAL A 322 -25.00 2.78 1.21
CA VAL A 322 -24.99 2.96 2.66
C VAL A 322 -25.08 1.60 3.35
N VAL A 323 -24.14 1.34 4.25
CA VAL A 323 -24.12 0.19 5.16
C VAL A 323 -24.54 0.67 6.55
N THR A 324 -25.67 0.17 7.03
CA THR A 324 -26.08 0.40 8.41
C THR A 324 -25.28 -0.49 9.34
N LEU A 325 -24.45 0.11 10.17
CA LEU A 325 -23.67 -0.58 11.18
C LEU A 325 -24.48 -0.73 12.47
N PRO A 326 -24.43 -1.91 13.11
CA PRO A 326 -25.15 -2.18 14.33
C PRO A 326 -24.58 -1.37 15.50
N VAL A 327 -25.42 -0.52 16.07
CA VAL A 327 -25.13 0.24 17.28
C VAL A 327 -25.93 -0.36 18.42
N THR A 328 -25.25 -0.70 19.50
CA THR A 328 -25.88 -1.11 20.75
C THR A 328 -26.11 0.14 21.59
N ALA A 329 -27.36 0.39 21.94
CA ALA A 329 -27.68 1.38 22.98
C ALA A 329 -27.11 0.86 24.31
N LEU A 330 -26.22 1.64 24.93
CA LEU A 330 -25.74 1.37 26.26
C LEU A 330 -26.82 1.83 27.25
N PRO A 331 -27.26 0.96 28.18
CA PRO A 331 -28.23 1.35 29.18
C PRO A 331 -27.66 2.49 30.02
N PHE A 332 -28.51 3.46 30.36
CA PHE A 332 -28.15 4.51 31.29
C PHE A 332 -27.75 3.89 32.64
N THR A 333 -26.74 4.47 33.28
CA THR A 333 -26.37 4.10 34.65
C THR A 333 -26.97 5.13 35.59
N THR A 334 -27.89 4.67 36.42
CA THR A 334 -28.57 5.47 37.43
C THR A 334 -27.70 5.54 38.69
N VAL A 335 -27.31 6.75 39.12
CA VAL A 335 -26.71 6.97 40.44
C VAL A 335 -27.46 8.11 41.14
N GLU A 336 -28.03 7.82 42.32
CA GLU A 336 -28.71 8.83 43.13
C GLU A 336 -27.68 9.79 43.74
N ALA A 337 -27.93 11.11 43.70
CA ALA A 337 -27.18 12.06 44.51
C ALA A 337 -27.53 11.83 45.98
N THR A 338 -26.67 11.09 46.65
CA THR A 338 -26.53 11.03 48.09
C THR A 338 -25.10 11.49 48.42
N PRO A 339 -24.80 11.92 49.66
CA PRO A 339 -23.42 12.15 50.06
C PRO A 339 -22.57 10.90 49.75
N GLY A 340 -21.61 11.01 48.83
CA GLY A 340 -20.85 9.88 48.27
C GLY A 340 -21.28 9.38 46.88
N ALA A 341 -22.24 10.02 46.20
CA ALA A 341 -22.70 9.62 44.86
C ALA A 341 -21.62 9.68 43.77
N PHE A 342 -20.58 10.48 44.01
CA PHE A 342 -19.38 10.54 43.17
C PHE A 342 -18.19 9.93 43.90
N GLU A 343 -18.38 8.81 44.59
CA GLU A 343 -17.29 8.10 45.26
C GLU A 343 -16.18 7.78 44.23
N GLY A 344 -15.05 8.47 44.37
CA GLY A 344 -13.93 8.40 43.42
C GLY A 344 -13.69 9.69 42.62
N ASP A 345 -14.69 10.55 42.43
CA ASP A 345 -14.47 11.91 41.91
C ASP A 345 -13.76 12.76 42.97
N GLN A 346 -12.67 13.38 42.56
CA GLN A 346 -11.83 14.18 43.46
C GLN A 346 -12.26 15.65 43.48
N ALA A 347 -13.03 16.11 42.49
CA ALA A 347 -13.39 17.51 42.32
C ALA A 347 -14.54 17.97 43.24
N VAL A 348 -14.57 19.27 43.53
CA VAL A 348 -15.73 19.97 44.11
C VAL A 348 -16.35 20.81 42.99
N HIS A 349 -17.64 20.62 42.76
CA HIS A 349 -18.37 21.21 41.64
C HIS A 349 -18.99 22.55 42.05
N LEU A 350 -18.49 23.65 41.50
CA LEU A 350 -19.03 24.98 41.79
C LEU A 350 -20.20 25.30 40.85
N THR A 351 -21.33 25.70 41.44
CA THR A 351 -22.53 26.04 40.67
C THR A 351 -23.07 27.41 41.06
N PHE A 352 -23.56 28.16 40.08
CA PHE A 352 -24.04 29.53 40.26
C PHE A 352 -25.48 29.68 39.75
N ASP A 353 -26.37 30.08 40.63
CA ASP A 353 -27.78 30.30 40.35
C ASP A 353 -28.08 31.79 40.13
N ASP A 354 -29.29 32.03 39.63
CA ASP A 354 -29.91 33.33 39.42
C ASP A 354 -29.21 34.22 38.37
N GLY A 355 -28.27 33.68 37.61
CA GLY A 355 -27.63 34.44 36.54
C GLY A 355 -28.44 34.51 35.26
N PRO A 356 -27.94 35.26 34.26
CA PRO A 356 -26.88 36.27 34.36
C PRO A 356 -27.34 37.55 35.09
N GLY A 357 -26.43 38.29 35.71
CA GLY A 357 -26.74 39.54 36.43
C GLY A 357 -25.49 40.32 36.80
N GLY A 358 -25.63 41.34 37.66
CA GLY A 358 -24.59 42.37 37.91
C GLY A 358 -23.20 41.85 38.31
N HIS A 359 -23.11 40.67 38.95
CA HIS A 359 -21.82 40.07 39.35
C HIS A 359 -21.36 38.91 38.47
N THR A 360 -22.15 38.46 37.48
CA THR A 360 -21.80 37.30 36.64
C THR A 360 -20.49 37.53 35.89
N GLU A 361 -20.29 38.73 35.33
CA GLU A 361 -19.06 39.08 34.60
C GLU A 361 -17.82 39.01 35.50
N GLN A 362 -17.91 39.50 36.75
CA GLN A 362 -16.82 39.46 37.72
C GLN A 362 -16.48 38.02 38.13
N ILE A 363 -17.51 37.18 38.29
CA ILE A 363 -17.33 35.76 38.60
C ILE A 363 -16.62 35.06 37.44
N LEU A 364 -17.02 35.31 36.19
CA LEU A 364 -16.36 34.76 35.00
C LEU A 364 -14.89 35.21 34.91
N ASP A 365 -14.60 36.49 35.17
CA ASP A 365 -13.23 36.99 35.20
C ASP A 365 -12.37 36.26 36.25
N ILE A 366 -12.92 36.01 37.45
CA ILE A 366 -12.22 35.27 38.50
C ILE A 366 -12.00 33.81 38.09
N LEU A 367 -13.02 33.13 37.57
CA LEU A 367 -12.92 31.73 37.15
C LEU A 367 -11.87 31.56 36.04
N ARG A 368 -11.87 32.45 35.04
CA ARG A 368 -10.84 32.51 34.00
C ARG A 368 -9.45 32.73 34.58
N ALA A 369 -9.29 33.71 35.47
CA ALA A 369 -8.01 33.99 36.12
C ALA A 369 -7.49 32.82 36.97
N LYS A 370 -8.41 32.02 37.51
CA LYS A 370 -8.10 30.80 38.27
C LYS A 370 -7.98 29.55 37.40
N GLY A 371 -8.31 29.61 36.10
CA GLY A 371 -8.40 28.42 35.24
C GLY A 371 -9.34 27.37 35.87
N ALA A 372 -10.51 27.81 36.32
CA ALA A 372 -11.54 26.94 36.89
C ALA A 372 -12.80 27.02 36.02
N HIS A 373 -13.52 25.91 35.90
CA HIS A 373 -14.83 25.87 35.28
C HIS A 373 -15.91 25.86 36.37
N ALA A 374 -17.16 25.96 35.93
CA ALA A 374 -18.34 25.95 36.79
C ALA A 374 -19.59 25.67 35.96
N THR A 375 -20.72 25.41 36.64
CA THR A 375 -22.04 25.35 36.00
C THR A 375 -22.89 26.56 36.40
N PHE A 376 -23.53 27.21 35.44
CA PHE A 376 -24.42 28.36 35.67
C PHE A 376 -25.87 27.98 35.36
N TYR A 377 -26.73 27.95 36.38
CA TYR A 377 -28.17 27.80 36.21
C TYR A 377 -28.78 29.19 35.98
N VAL A 378 -29.21 29.43 34.73
CA VAL A 378 -29.62 30.75 34.25
C VAL A 378 -31.13 30.89 34.17
N VAL A 379 -31.62 32.03 34.66
CA VAL A 379 -33.03 32.42 34.62
C VAL A 379 -33.33 33.02 33.26
N GLY A 380 -34.38 32.52 32.58
CA GLY A 380 -34.70 32.90 31.21
C GLY A 380 -34.89 34.40 31.02
N ASP A 381 -35.61 35.08 31.91
CA ASP A 381 -35.82 36.53 31.80
C ASP A 381 -34.51 37.32 31.85
N ARG A 382 -33.57 36.90 32.72
CA ARG A 382 -32.25 37.52 32.82
C ARG A 382 -31.37 37.19 31.62
N ALA A 383 -31.45 35.95 31.12
CA ALA A 383 -30.74 35.54 29.91
C ALA A 383 -31.17 36.36 28.67
N ARG A 384 -32.43 36.77 28.61
CA ARG A 384 -32.96 37.64 27.54
C ARG A 384 -32.37 39.05 27.61
N GLU A 385 -32.14 39.56 28.81
CA GLU A 385 -31.54 40.88 29.05
C GLU A 385 -30.02 40.88 28.83
N HIS A 386 -29.35 39.74 29.06
CA HIS A 386 -27.90 39.62 28.99
C HIS A 386 -27.43 38.47 28.07
N PRO A 387 -27.82 38.44 26.79
CA PRO A 387 -27.50 37.33 25.90
C PRO A 387 -25.99 37.20 25.64
N ASP A 388 -25.24 38.31 25.66
CA ASP A 388 -23.78 38.30 25.48
C ASP A 388 -23.07 37.63 26.66
N THR A 389 -23.54 37.86 27.89
CA THR A 389 -23.03 37.18 29.09
C THR A 389 -23.29 35.68 29.00
N VAL A 390 -24.47 35.25 28.53
CA VAL A 390 -24.78 33.82 28.36
C VAL A 390 -23.85 33.18 27.32
N ARG A 391 -23.57 33.85 26.20
CA ARG A 391 -22.57 33.36 25.21
C ARG A 391 -21.18 33.28 25.82
N ARG A 392 -20.80 34.28 26.61
CA ARG A 392 -19.51 34.35 27.30
C ARG A 392 -19.32 33.16 28.25
N ILE A 393 -20.36 32.78 29.01
CA ILE A 393 -20.33 31.60 29.90
C ILE A 393 -19.86 30.35 29.12
N LEU A 394 -20.50 30.02 28.00
CA LEU A 394 -20.10 28.85 27.19
C LEU A 394 -18.76 29.02 26.50
N ALA A 395 -18.47 30.21 25.96
CA ALA A 395 -17.22 30.49 25.26
C ALA A 395 -15.98 30.29 26.16
N GLU A 396 -16.14 30.41 27.48
CA GLU A 396 -15.11 30.17 28.48
C GLU A 396 -15.09 28.74 29.04
N GLY A 397 -15.88 27.83 28.45
CA GLY A 397 -15.90 26.41 28.80
C GLY A 397 -16.73 26.06 30.04
N HIS A 398 -17.54 26.99 30.54
CA HIS A 398 -18.51 26.70 31.60
C HIS A 398 -19.74 25.97 31.04
N ARG A 399 -20.51 25.31 31.93
CA ARG A 399 -21.76 24.65 31.56
C ARG A 399 -22.95 25.55 31.84
N LEU A 400 -24.01 25.42 31.03
CA LEU A 400 -25.30 26.09 31.25
C LEU A 400 -26.36 25.09 31.73
N GLY A 401 -27.12 25.52 32.73
CA GLY A 401 -28.33 24.88 33.19
C GLY A 401 -29.52 25.83 33.11
N ASN A 402 -30.72 25.26 33.03
CA ASN A 402 -31.99 25.97 33.07
C ASN A 402 -32.38 26.28 34.52
N HIS A 403 -32.82 27.50 34.81
CA HIS A 403 -33.30 27.90 36.14
C HIS A 403 -34.71 28.49 36.12
N SER A 404 -35.58 27.95 35.26
CA SER A 404 -36.89 28.48 34.90
C SER A 404 -36.83 29.84 34.19
N THR A 405 -37.98 30.32 33.71
CA THR A 405 -38.06 31.59 32.99
C THR A 405 -38.13 32.77 33.95
N THR A 406 -38.99 32.68 34.97
CA THR A 406 -39.32 33.80 35.86
C THR A 406 -38.81 33.63 37.29
N HIS A 407 -38.16 32.50 37.62
CA HIS A 407 -37.76 32.15 38.98
C HIS A 407 -38.96 31.98 39.97
N ALA A 408 -40.10 31.53 39.44
CA ALA A 408 -41.29 31.20 40.24
C ALA A 408 -41.13 29.87 41.01
N ASP A 409 -41.86 29.73 42.12
CA ASP A 409 -41.99 28.44 42.80
C ASP A 409 -42.87 27.50 41.97
N LEU A 410 -42.21 26.61 41.24
CA LEU A 410 -42.83 25.75 40.23
C LEU A 410 -43.77 24.68 40.82
N THR A 411 -43.65 24.36 42.10
CA THR A 411 -44.57 23.44 42.81
C THR A 411 -45.97 24.04 43.02
N LYS A 412 -46.09 25.36 42.83
CA LYS A 412 -47.36 26.11 42.94
C LYS A 412 -47.93 26.50 41.57
N ALA A 413 -47.22 26.17 40.49
CA ALA A 413 -47.65 26.48 39.13
C ALA A 413 -48.73 25.50 38.64
N THR A 414 -49.57 25.94 37.70
CA THR A 414 -50.40 24.99 36.94
C THR A 414 -49.52 24.17 36.01
N PRO A 415 -49.94 22.98 35.56
CA PRO A 415 -49.15 22.16 34.63
C PRO A 415 -48.70 22.91 33.36
N GLU A 416 -49.56 23.77 32.81
CA GLU A 416 -49.26 24.55 31.62
C GLU A 416 -48.21 25.63 31.90
N ALA A 417 -48.34 26.34 33.03
CA ALA A 417 -47.36 27.34 33.46
C ALA A 417 -46.00 26.69 33.75
N LEU A 418 -46.00 25.55 34.43
CA LEU A 418 -44.79 24.75 34.69
C LEU A 418 -44.07 24.33 33.41
N ALA A 419 -44.80 23.76 32.45
CA ALA A 419 -44.21 23.37 31.17
C ALA A 419 -43.67 24.58 30.41
N SER A 420 -44.42 25.69 30.40
CA SER A 420 -43.99 26.94 29.76
C SER A 420 -42.72 27.52 30.39
N GLU A 421 -42.60 27.51 31.72
CA GLU A 421 -41.42 27.99 32.45
C GLU A 421 -40.14 27.28 32.02
N LEU A 422 -40.19 25.97 31.79
CA LEU A 422 -39.04 25.18 31.37
C LEU A 422 -38.77 25.32 29.87
N ALA A 423 -39.79 25.11 29.03
CA ALA A 423 -39.69 25.13 27.58
C ALA A 423 -39.22 26.49 27.04
N THR A 424 -39.74 27.59 27.61
CA THR A 424 -39.38 28.94 27.19
C THR A 424 -37.90 29.23 27.43
N THR A 425 -37.37 28.81 28.59
CA THR A 425 -35.94 28.98 28.89
C THR A 425 -35.08 28.03 28.07
N GLN A 426 -35.52 26.78 27.82
CA GLN A 426 -34.83 25.87 26.90
C GLN A 426 -34.65 26.45 25.51
N GLN A 427 -35.74 26.96 24.94
CA GLN A 427 -35.72 27.56 23.61
C GLN A 427 -34.83 28.80 23.59
N LEU A 428 -35.01 29.71 24.55
CA LEU A 428 -34.24 30.95 24.62
C LEU A 428 -32.73 30.69 24.71
N LEU A 429 -32.28 29.78 25.58
CA LEU A 429 -30.86 29.48 25.73
C LEU A 429 -30.30 28.80 24.47
N THR A 430 -31.09 27.94 23.82
CA THR A 430 -30.74 27.35 22.52
C THR A 430 -30.60 28.43 21.44
N ASP A 431 -31.50 29.41 21.40
CA ASP A 431 -31.45 30.51 20.42
C ASP A 431 -30.24 31.43 20.64
N ILE A 432 -29.90 31.71 21.91
CA ILE A 432 -28.76 32.58 22.24
C ILE A 432 -27.43 31.90 21.90
N THR A 433 -27.32 30.59 22.13
CA THR A 433 -26.03 29.88 22.19
C THR A 433 -25.84 28.76 21.19
N GLY A 434 -26.90 28.27 20.56
CA GLY A 434 -26.89 27.02 19.79
C GLY A 434 -26.81 25.75 20.64
N VAL A 435 -26.73 25.87 21.97
CA VAL A 435 -26.64 24.73 22.90
C VAL A 435 -27.93 24.64 23.70
N ARG A 436 -28.52 23.44 23.70
CA ARG A 436 -29.70 23.14 24.51
C ARG A 436 -29.27 22.57 25.86
N PRO A 437 -29.55 23.25 26.99
CA PRO A 437 -29.17 22.74 28.31
C PRO A 437 -29.78 21.37 28.59
N THR A 438 -29.03 20.53 29.30
CA THR A 438 -29.45 19.20 29.77
C THR A 438 -29.63 19.15 31.28
N ALA A 439 -29.40 20.27 31.96
CA ALA A 439 -29.42 20.43 33.40
C ALA A 439 -30.50 21.45 33.78
N PHE A 440 -31.27 21.18 34.83
CA PHE A 440 -32.24 22.14 35.39
C PHE A 440 -32.16 22.11 36.90
N ARG A 441 -32.16 23.29 37.50
CA ARG A 441 -32.28 23.45 38.95
C ARG A 441 -33.57 24.21 39.24
N PRO A 442 -34.48 23.68 40.07
CA PRO A 442 -35.70 24.38 40.41
C PRO A 442 -35.40 25.57 41.34
N PRO A 443 -36.02 26.73 41.10
CA PRO A 443 -35.99 27.85 42.02
C PRO A 443 -36.29 27.40 43.46
N TYR A 444 -35.53 27.95 44.42
CA TYR A 444 -35.64 27.62 45.86
C TYR A 444 -35.34 26.14 46.21
N GLY A 445 -34.93 25.31 45.26
CA GLY A 445 -34.90 23.85 45.43
C GLY A 445 -36.28 23.21 45.52
N ALA A 446 -37.35 23.94 45.17
CA ALA A 446 -38.73 23.48 45.30
C ALA A 446 -39.07 22.48 44.17
N VAL A 447 -39.14 21.19 44.52
CA VAL A 447 -39.38 20.11 43.56
C VAL A 447 -40.39 19.10 44.07
N ASP A 448 -41.33 18.71 43.21
CA ASP A 448 -42.26 17.63 43.41
C ASP A 448 -42.31 16.70 42.17
N ALA A 449 -43.23 15.73 42.17
CA ALA A 449 -43.37 14.80 41.06
C ALA A 449 -43.78 15.49 39.74
N ALA A 450 -44.56 16.58 39.81
CA ALA A 450 -45.00 17.31 38.63
C ALA A 450 -43.84 18.08 38.01
N VAL A 451 -43.04 18.78 38.82
CA VAL A 451 -41.82 19.48 38.38
C VAL A 451 -40.82 18.50 37.76
N ARG A 452 -40.63 17.32 38.37
CA ARG A 452 -39.76 16.27 37.81
C ARG A 452 -40.26 15.75 36.47
N ALA A 453 -41.56 15.53 36.33
CA ALA A 453 -42.15 15.07 35.08
C ALA A 453 -42.03 16.11 33.96
N ALA A 454 -42.25 17.40 34.28
CA ALA A 454 -42.08 18.49 33.32
C ALA A 454 -40.62 18.65 32.88
N ALA A 455 -39.66 18.58 33.81
CA ALA A 455 -38.24 18.58 33.47
C ALA A 455 -37.86 17.37 32.59
N ALA A 456 -38.36 16.18 32.91
CA ALA A 456 -38.13 14.98 32.11
C ALA A 456 -38.68 15.11 30.67
N ALA A 457 -39.87 15.72 30.51
CA ALA A 457 -40.45 15.98 29.19
C ALA A 457 -39.59 16.93 28.33
N GLU A 458 -38.82 17.81 28.97
CA GLU A 458 -37.85 18.68 28.32
C GLU A 458 -36.44 18.08 28.20
N HIS A 459 -36.28 16.79 28.55
CA HIS A 459 -35.00 16.07 28.63
C HIS A 459 -34.00 16.73 29.59
N LEU A 460 -34.51 17.41 30.61
CA LEU A 460 -33.72 18.19 31.56
C LEU A 460 -33.41 17.43 32.85
N SER A 461 -32.20 17.69 33.34
CA SER A 461 -31.63 17.59 34.69
C SER A 461 -32.63 17.81 35.81
N VAL A 462 -32.48 17.27 37.02
CA VAL A 462 -33.03 17.97 38.20
C VAL A 462 -31.93 17.97 39.23
N ASP A 463 -31.18 19.06 39.25
CA ASP A 463 -29.89 19.14 39.90
C ASP A 463 -30.03 20.04 41.12
N LEU A 464 -29.79 19.47 42.29
CA LEU A 464 -29.73 20.21 43.55
C LEU A 464 -28.26 20.40 43.96
N TRP A 465 -28.01 20.54 45.25
CA TRP A 465 -26.68 20.78 45.82
C TRP A 465 -26.51 19.98 47.11
N THR A 466 -25.26 19.75 47.50
CA THR A 466 -24.92 19.09 48.77
C THR A 466 -24.36 20.09 49.79
N VAL A 467 -23.86 21.25 49.34
CA VAL A 467 -23.32 22.31 50.19
C VAL A 467 -24.00 23.64 49.89
N ASP A 468 -24.57 24.27 50.92
CA ASP A 468 -25.16 25.62 50.87
C ASP A 468 -24.49 26.55 51.89
N PRO A 469 -23.62 27.48 51.45
CA PRO A 469 -22.97 28.44 52.33
C PRO A 469 -23.89 29.61 52.73
N ASN A 470 -25.12 29.66 52.21
CA ASN A 470 -26.08 30.75 52.39
C ASN A 470 -25.52 32.12 51.95
N ASP A 471 -24.85 32.16 50.81
CA ASP A 471 -24.27 33.37 50.22
C ASP A 471 -25.32 34.39 49.77
N TRP A 472 -26.52 33.93 49.41
CA TRP A 472 -27.70 34.75 49.14
C TRP A 472 -28.09 35.67 50.31
N ARG A 473 -27.71 35.33 51.55
CA ARG A 473 -27.88 36.20 52.74
C ARG A 473 -26.83 37.31 52.87
N ASN A 474 -25.88 37.39 51.94
CA ASN A 474 -24.76 38.33 51.94
C ASN A 474 -23.94 38.34 53.26
N PRO A 475 -23.45 37.19 53.76
CA PRO A 475 -22.78 37.09 55.06
C PRO A 475 -21.31 37.57 55.07
N GLY A 476 -20.79 38.07 53.94
CA GLY A 476 -19.39 38.41 53.71
C GLY A 476 -18.58 37.26 53.09
N GLY A 477 -17.63 37.59 52.20
CA GLY A 477 -16.90 36.59 51.42
C GLY A 477 -16.06 35.61 52.24
N ALA A 478 -15.45 36.06 53.34
CA ALA A 478 -14.75 35.17 54.25
C ALA A 478 -15.69 34.11 54.86
N THR A 479 -16.90 34.52 55.27
CA THR A 479 -17.90 33.62 55.82
C THR A 479 -18.38 32.59 54.80
N VAL A 480 -18.64 33.02 53.55
CA VAL A 480 -19.02 32.11 52.46
C VAL A 480 -17.93 31.08 52.23
N ARG A 481 -16.69 31.52 52.04
CA ARG A 481 -15.52 30.66 51.85
C ARG A 481 -15.40 29.63 52.98
N ASP A 482 -15.41 30.08 54.23
CA ASP A 482 -15.16 29.22 55.39
C ASP A 482 -16.28 28.18 55.56
N ARG A 483 -17.53 28.54 55.26
CA ARG A 483 -18.65 27.58 55.25
C ARG A 483 -18.49 26.52 54.19
N VAL A 484 -18.08 26.89 52.97
CA VAL A 484 -17.82 25.90 51.91
C VAL A 484 -16.67 24.99 52.31
N LEU A 485 -15.54 25.55 52.76
CA LEU A 485 -14.36 24.75 53.15
C LEU A 485 -14.63 23.79 54.32
N ALA A 486 -15.51 24.17 55.25
CA ALA A 486 -15.88 23.32 56.38
C ALA A 486 -16.79 22.15 55.98
N ALA A 487 -17.59 22.30 54.92
CA ALA A 487 -18.60 21.32 54.52
C ALA A 487 -18.17 20.45 53.33
N ALA A 488 -17.51 21.05 52.33
CA ALA A 488 -17.26 20.44 51.03
C ALA A 488 -16.20 19.32 51.06
N LYS A 489 -16.54 18.22 50.40
CA LYS A 489 -15.74 17.03 50.18
C LYS A 489 -15.63 16.75 48.67
N PRO A 490 -14.64 15.95 48.25
CA PRO A 490 -14.64 15.40 46.89
C PRO A 490 -16.01 14.85 46.48
N GLY A 491 -16.48 15.24 45.29
CA GLY A 491 -17.80 14.90 44.76
C GLY A 491 -18.94 15.84 45.17
N ASP A 492 -18.72 16.83 46.04
CA ASP A 492 -19.80 17.73 46.46
C ASP A 492 -20.13 18.80 45.40
N VAL A 493 -21.41 19.19 45.38
CA VAL A 493 -21.94 20.26 44.54
C VAL A 493 -22.27 21.45 45.42
N VAL A 494 -21.59 22.57 45.20
CA VAL A 494 -21.74 23.80 45.98
C VAL A 494 -22.72 24.74 45.30
N LEU A 495 -23.78 25.12 46.01
CA LEU A 495 -24.70 26.18 45.58
C LEU A 495 -24.11 27.55 45.91
N LEU A 496 -23.96 28.39 44.90
CA LEU A 496 -23.63 29.81 45.00
C LEU A 496 -24.59 30.61 44.11
N HIS A 497 -24.63 31.92 44.28
CA HIS A 497 -25.49 32.81 43.53
C HIS A 497 -24.70 34.01 42.99
N VAL A 498 -25.11 34.53 41.83
CA VAL A 498 -24.50 35.75 41.25
C VAL A 498 -25.10 37.05 41.82
N LEU A 499 -25.82 36.97 42.94
CA LEU A 499 -26.61 38.08 43.48
C LEU A 499 -25.81 39.09 44.29
N ASN A 500 -24.75 38.64 44.98
CA ASN A 500 -24.10 39.42 46.03
C ASN A 500 -22.58 39.47 45.86
N GLN A 501 -21.99 40.60 46.25
CA GLN A 501 -20.54 40.79 46.31
C GLN A 501 -19.84 39.78 47.23
N SER A 502 -20.54 39.26 48.26
CA SER A 502 -20.00 38.20 49.12
C SER A 502 -19.48 36.99 48.33
N THR A 503 -20.18 36.57 47.28
CA THR A 503 -19.79 35.42 46.46
C THR A 503 -18.55 35.73 45.63
N VAL A 504 -18.50 36.93 45.04
CA VAL A 504 -17.35 37.43 44.29
C VAL A 504 -16.11 37.48 45.17
N ASP A 505 -16.23 38.02 46.39
CA ASP A 505 -15.11 38.17 47.33
C ASP A 505 -14.62 36.83 47.89
N ALA A 506 -15.51 35.84 48.00
CA ALA A 506 -15.16 34.50 48.48
C ALA A 506 -14.35 33.70 47.45
N LEU A 507 -14.69 33.85 46.17
CA LEU A 507 -14.34 32.91 45.12
C LEU A 507 -12.82 32.73 44.91
N PRO A 508 -11.98 33.78 44.87
CA PRO A 508 -10.55 33.60 44.65
C PRO A 508 -9.89 32.77 45.75
N GLY A 509 -10.18 33.08 47.02
CA GLY A 509 -9.62 32.38 48.17
C GLY A 509 -10.22 31.00 48.38
N LEU A 510 -11.50 30.81 48.01
CA LEU A 510 -12.17 29.52 48.04
C LEU A 510 -11.51 28.52 47.08
N ILE A 511 -11.32 28.91 45.82
CA ILE A 511 -10.72 28.03 44.79
C ILE A 511 -9.29 27.63 45.19
N ASP A 512 -8.49 28.60 45.65
CA ASP A 512 -7.11 28.34 46.10
C ASP A 512 -7.08 27.36 47.28
N ALA A 513 -7.96 27.55 48.26
CA ALA A 513 -8.00 26.72 49.46
C ALA A 513 -8.54 25.30 49.19
N LEU A 514 -9.51 25.14 48.28
CA LEU A 514 -9.97 23.82 47.85
C LEU A 514 -8.83 23.03 47.20
N ARG A 515 -8.14 23.64 46.22
CA ARG A 515 -7.02 23.01 45.51
C ARG A 515 -5.84 22.70 46.42
N ALA A 516 -5.48 23.62 47.33
CA ALA A 516 -4.44 23.38 48.33
C ALA A 516 -4.78 22.21 49.26
N GLY A 517 -6.06 21.95 49.49
CA GLY A 517 -6.57 20.80 50.23
C GLY A 517 -6.70 19.51 49.41
N GLY A 518 -6.18 19.47 48.18
CA GLY A 518 -6.25 18.29 47.30
C GLY A 518 -7.61 18.06 46.64
N ARG A 519 -8.49 19.08 46.64
CA ARG A 519 -9.80 19.03 45.98
C ARG A 519 -9.76 19.92 44.72
N PRO A 520 -9.62 19.35 43.52
CA PRO A 520 -9.82 20.09 42.27
C PRO A 520 -11.18 20.79 42.24
N VAL A 521 -11.32 21.78 41.36
CA VAL A 521 -12.55 22.55 41.18
C VAL A 521 -12.96 22.44 39.72
N ASP A 522 -14.22 22.07 39.49
CA ASP A 522 -14.88 21.98 38.17
C ASP A 522 -16.25 22.68 38.17
#